data_AF-A0A1V6B1E5-F1
#
_entry.id   AF-A0A1V6B1E5-F1
#
_cell.length_a   1.000
_cell.length_b   1.000
_cell.length_c   1.000
_cell.angle_alpha   90.00
_cell.angle_beta   90.00
_cell.angle_gamma   90.00
#
_symmetry.space_group_name_H-M   'P 1'
#
loop_
_entity.id
_entity.type
_entity.pdbx_description
1 polymer ?
#
loop_
_entity_poly.entity_id
_entity_poly.type
_entity_poly.pdbx_seq_one_letter_code
_entity_poly.pdbx_strand_id
1 'polypeptide(L)' 'MKNLRRLMFRSAAVLLLLVFAAGAAVLEAGVCLDAYTLCMLDPRNSATLVGSLYCANGFVFCVRYVDKK' A
#
# COMPACT_ATOMS: atom_id res chain seq x y z
N MET A 1 5.37 -30.69 28.23
CA MET A 1 4.80 -29.36 27.92
C MET A 1 5.80 -28.33 27.37
N LYS A 2 7.08 -28.29 27.79
CA LYS A 2 8.07 -27.30 27.33
C LYS A 2 8.32 -27.31 25.80
N ASN A 3 8.27 -28.49 25.17
CA ASN A 3 8.50 -28.64 23.72
C ASN A 3 7.32 -28.14 22.87
N LEU A 4 6.08 -28.33 23.35
CA LEU A 4 4.87 -27.82 22.68
C LEU A 4 4.83 -26.29 22.70
N ARG A 5 5.22 -25.67 23.82
CA ARG A 5 5.32 -24.21 23.95
C ARG A 5 6.37 -23.61 23.02
N ARG A 6 7.53 -24.28 22.86
CA ARG A 6 8.57 -23.88 21.89
C ARG A 6 8.11 -24.03 20.45
N LEU A 7 7.35 -25.08 20.14
CA LEU A 7 6.81 -25.29 18.80
C LEU A 7 5.81 -24.19 18.46
N MET A 8 4.84 -23.90 19.32
CA MET A 8 3.85 -22.82 19.11
C MET A 8 4.50 -21.45 18.93
N PHE A 9 5.55 -21.15 19.69
CA PHE A 9 6.28 -19.87 19.58
C PHE A 9 6.99 -19.74 18.22
N ARG A 10 7.57 -20.84 17.72
CA ARG A 10 8.19 -20.89 16.39
C ARG A 10 7.15 -20.71 15.28
N SER A 11 6.01 -21.39 15.37
CA SER A 11 4.92 -21.24 14.39
C SER A 11 4.39 -19.82 14.35
N ALA A 12 4.19 -19.19 15.52
CA ALA A 12 3.71 -17.83 15.62
C ALA A 12 4.70 -16.82 15.01
N ALA A 13 6.00 -16.99 15.24
CA ALA A 13 7.03 -16.14 14.63
C ALA A 13 7.08 -16.26 13.11
N VAL A 14 6.93 -17.48 12.57
CA VAL A 14 6.87 -17.72 11.12
C VAL A 14 5.60 -17.10 10.52
N LEU A 15 4.45 -17.24 11.19
CA LEU A 15 3.19 -16.64 10.75
C LEU A 15 3.29 -15.10 10.73
N LEU A 16 3.91 -14.50 11.75
CA LEU A 16 4.15 -13.07 11.82
C LEU A 16 5.01 -12.58 10.64
N LEU A 17 6.10 -13.27 10.34
CA LEU A 17 6.97 -12.94 9.21
C LEU A 17 6.25 -13.01 7.86
N LEU A 18 5.37 -14.01 7.68
CA LEU A 18 4.57 -14.14 6.47
C LEU A 18 3.57 -12.99 6.32
N VAL A 19 2.96 -12.52 7.43
CA VAL A 19 2.06 -11.36 7.42
C VAL A 19 2.80 -10.07 7.05
N PHE A 20 4.01 -9.85 7.59
CA PHE A 20 4.81 -8.68 7.22
C PHE A 20 5.28 -8.71 5.76
N ALA A 21 5.68 -9.88 5.25
CA ALA A 21 6.05 -10.03 3.85
C ALA A 21 4.86 -9.83 2.90
N ALA A 22 3.68 -10.34 3.24
CA ALA A 22 2.46 -10.11 2.47
C ALA A 22 1.99 -8.64 2.55
N GLY A 23 2.14 -8.00 3.72
CA GLY A 23 1.83 -6.60 3.93
C GLY A 23 2.67 -5.65 3.07
N ALA A 24 3.95 -5.98 2.85
CA ALA A 24 4.83 -5.19 1.97
C ALA A 24 4.33 -5.18 0.51
N ALA A 25 3.86 -6.32 0.00
CA ALA A 25 3.29 -6.42 -1.35
C ALA A 25 1.95 -5.66 -1.49
N VAL A 26 1.14 -5.60 -0.42
CA VAL A 26 -0.09 -4.81 -0.39
C VAL A 26 0.21 -3.31 -0.26
N LEU A 27 1.29 -2.94 0.44
CA LEU A 27 1.70 -1.56 0.60
C LEU A 27 2.13 -0.95 -0.74
N GLU A 28 2.84 -1.71 -1.59
CA GLU A 28 3.20 -1.31 -2.96
C GLU A 28 1.95 -0.97 -3.80
N ALA A 29 0.93 -1.85 -3.84
CA ALA A 29 -0.31 -1.59 -4.58
C ALA A 29 -1.22 -0.50 -3.98
N GLY A 30 -0.99 -0.13 -2.71
CA GLY A 30 -1.72 0.94 -2.02
C GLY A 30 -1.14 2.34 -2.27
N VAL A 31 0.16 2.44 -2.60
CA VAL A 31 0.86 3.73 -2.67
C VAL A 31 0.23 4.67 -3.70
N CYS A 32 -0.12 4.16 -4.88
CA CYS A 32 -0.69 5.00 -5.93
C CYS A 32 -2.11 5.47 -5.60
N LEU A 33 -2.94 4.60 -5.00
CA LEU A 33 -4.30 4.97 -4.61
C LEU A 33 -4.29 5.97 -3.45
N ASP A 34 -3.42 5.77 -2.46
CA ASP A 34 -3.25 6.70 -1.34
C ASP A 34 -2.72 8.05 -1.82
N ALA A 35 -1.73 8.07 -2.72
CA ALA A 35 -1.20 9.30 -3.31
C ALA A 35 -2.27 10.05 -4.13
N TYR A 36 -3.09 9.33 -4.90
CA TYR A 36 -4.23 9.92 -5.61
C TYR A 36 -5.24 10.52 -4.64
N THR A 37 -5.58 9.79 -3.58
CA THR A 37 -6.56 10.24 -2.58
C THR A 37 -6.05 11.48 -1.85
N LEU A 38 -4.78 11.52 -1.46
CA LEU A 38 -4.12 12.70 -0.89
C LEU A 38 -4.14 13.88 -1.88
N CYS A 39 -3.87 13.63 -3.17
CA CYS A 39 -3.91 14.67 -4.20
C CYS A 39 -5.32 15.27 -4.34
N MET A 40 -6.36 14.43 -4.32
CA MET A 40 -7.77 14.84 -4.39
C MET A 40 -8.29 15.47 -3.10
N LEU A 41 -7.67 15.18 -1.95
CA LEU A 41 -8.00 15.83 -0.67
C LEU A 41 -7.42 17.25 -0.57
N ASP A 42 -6.45 17.61 -1.41
CA ASP A 42 -5.95 19.00 -1.48
C ASP A 42 -7.04 19.90 -2.11
N PRO A 43 -7.51 20.94 -1.41
CA PRO A 43 -8.52 21.86 -1.91
C PRO A 43 -8.12 22.56 -3.21
N ARG A 44 -6.81 22.79 -3.44
CA ARG A 44 -6.32 23.47 -4.65
C ARG A 44 -6.51 22.60 -5.89
N ASN A 45 -6.35 21.29 -5.72
CA ASN A 45 -6.47 20.34 -6.82
C ASN A 45 -7.92 19.94 -7.06
N SER A 46 -8.70 19.75 -5.98
CA SER A 46 -10.11 19.37 -6.08
C SER A 46 -11.03 20.52 -6.50
N ALA A 47 -10.68 21.78 -6.24
CA ALA A 47 -11.51 22.92 -6.64
C ALA A 47 -11.45 23.25 -8.13
N THR A 48 -10.53 22.65 -8.89
CA THR A 48 -10.35 22.94 -10.32
C THR A 48 -10.37 21.68 -11.17
N LEU A 49 -10.94 21.80 -12.38
CA LEU A 49 -10.93 20.69 -13.35
C LEU A 49 -9.50 20.28 -13.71
N VAL A 50 -8.59 21.25 -13.82
CA VAL A 50 -7.18 21.03 -14.12
C VAL A 50 -6.50 20.24 -13.00
N GLY A 51 -6.78 20.56 -11.74
CA GLY A 51 -6.23 19.84 -10.59
C GLY A 51 -6.74 18.39 -10.50
N SER A 52 -8.02 18.17 -10.79
CA SER A 52 -8.59 16.81 -10.87
C SER A 52 -7.93 15.98 -11.98
N LEU A 53 -7.72 16.57 -13.16
CA LEU A 53 -7.01 15.92 -14.27
C LEU A 53 -5.54 15.64 -13.94
N TYR A 54 -4.88 16.55 -13.21
CA TYR A 54 -3.51 16.36 -12.74
C TYR A 54 -3.40 15.15 -11.81
N CYS A 55 -4.28 15.05 -10.80
CA CYS A 55 -4.30 13.91 -9.87
C CYS A 55 -4.59 12.59 -10.61
N ALA A 56 -5.56 12.58 -11.53
CA ALA A 56 -5.92 11.39 -12.30
C ALA A 56 -4.77 10.91 -13.21
N ASN A 57 -4.09 11.83 -13.90
CA ASN A 57 -2.92 11.48 -14.73
C ASN A 57 -1.76 10.94 -13.89
N GLY A 58 -1.51 11.55 -12.71
CA GLY A 58 -0.53 11.06 -11.75
C GLY A 58 -0.84 9.63 -11.29
N PHE A 59 -2.10 9.32 -11.01
CA PHE A 59 -2.54 7.97 -10.66
C PHE A 59 -2.29 6.97 -11.79
N VAL A 60 -2.70 7.28 -13.01
CA VAL A 60 -2.49 6.40 -14.18
C VAL A 60 -1.00 6.16 -14.43
N PHE A 61 -0.17 7.20 -14.29
CA PHE A 61 1.29 7.07 -14.41
C PHE A 61 1.85 6.18 -13.30
N CYS A 62 1.47 6.43 -12.06
CA CYS A 62 1.91 5.68 -10.89
C CYS A 62 1.56 4.19 -11.04
N VAL A 63 0.31 3.86 -11.33
CA VAL A 63 -0.13 2.49 -11.55
C VAL A 63 0.59 1.83 -12.73
N ARG A 64 0.98 2.60 -13.75
CA ARG A 64 1.63 2.05 -14.95
C ARG A 64 3.12 1.79 -14.79
N TYR A 65 3.82 2.57 -13.97
CA TYR A 65 5.29 2.56 -13.92
C TYR A 65 5.87 2.28 -12.53
N VAL A 66 5.08 2.44 -11.47
CA VAL A 66 5.47 2.22 -10.07
C VAL A 66 4.88 0.89 -9.59
N ASP A 67 3.56 0.73 -9.54
CA ASP A 67 2.91 -0.52 -9.08
C ASP A 67 3.11 -1.74 -9.99
N LYS A 68 3.60 -1.53 -11.21
CA LYS A 68 3.91 -2.62 -12.17
C LYS A 68 5.36 -3.10 -12.12
N LYS A 69 6.19 -2.56 -11.23
CA LYS A 69 7.52 -3.10 -10.92
C LYS A 69 7.42 -4.19 -9.86
#